data_AF-A0A524AQ91-F1
#
_entry.id   AF-A0A524AQ91-F1
#
_cell.length_a   1.000
_cell.length_b   1.000
_cell.length_c   1.000
_cell.angle_alpha   90.00
_cell.angle_beta   90.00
_cell.angle_gamma   90.00
#
_symmetry.space_group_name_H-M   'P 1'
#
loop_
_entity.id
_entity.type
_entity.pdbx_description
1 polymer ?
#
loop_
_entity_poly.entity_id
_entity_poly.type
_entity_poly.pdbx_seq_one_letter_code
_entity_poly.pdbx_strand_id
1 'polypeptide(L)'
;MTIQIKKTYRGLNPGMLCDEVQILLQKQGIMAIETESQTYGLPSGDTQSRTMLALKTQAEQEKDQKECGRAHILGSPLGETKMLLDVDETLFPQEKLSAFQNDLDFILGSHEIKW
;
A
#
# COMPACT_ATOMS: atom_id res chain seq x y z
N MET A 1 -1.24 -9.28 16.57
CA MET A 1 0.16 -9.17 16.13
C MET A 1 0.15 -8.31 14.87
N THR A 2 1.14 -7.45 14.68
CA THR A 2 1.23 -6.62 13.47
C THR A 2 2.16 -7.28 12.46
N ILE A 3 1.66 -7.53 11.26
CA ILE A 3 2.43 -8.04 10.13
C ILE A 3 2.80 -6.85 9.25
N GLN A 4 4.05 -6.82 8.79
CA GLN A 4 4.59 -5.75 7.97
C GLN A 4 5.11 -6.32 6.65
N ILE A 5 4.69 -5.73 5.53
CA ILE A 5 5.20 -6.01 4.19
C ILE A 5 5.98 -4.80 3.70
N LYS A 6 7.17 -5.03 3.14
CA LYS A 6 8.02 -4.02 2.52
C LYS A 6 8.29 -4.40 1.09
N LYS A 7 8.02 -3.49 0.16
CA LYS A 7 8.30 -3.67 -1.27
C LYS A 7 8.97 -2.42 -1.82
N THR A 8 9.95 -2.61 -2.69
CA THR A 8 10.61 -1.53 -3.42
C THR A 8 10.49 -1.81 -4.91
N TYR A 9 10.00 -0.84 -5.67
CA TYR A 9 9.79 -0.94 -7.10
C TYR A 9 10.63 0.09 -7.85
N ARG A 10 11.03 -0.23 -9.08
CA ARG A 10 11.74 0.69 -9.99
C ARG A 10 10.92 0.97 -11.24
N GLY A 11 10.88 2.23 -11.64
CA GLY A 11 10.14 2.67 -12.83
C GLY A 11 8.62 2.50 -12.70
N LEU A 12 8.11 2.34 -11.47
CA LEU A 12 6.69 2.22 -11.18
C LEU A 12 6.14 3.56 -10.72
N ASN A 13 5.04 4.01 -11.31
CA ASN A 13 4.39 5.25 -10.88
C ASN A 13 3.76 5.07 -9.48
N PRO A 14 4.00 5.97 -8.51
CA PRO A 14 3.43 5.88 -7.16
C PRO A 14 1.89 5.85 -7.13
N GLY A 15 1.24 6.59 -8.02
CA GLY A 15 -0.22 6.58 -8.17
C GLY A 15 -0.73 5.24 -8.68
N MET A 16 -0.07 4.66 -9.69
CA MET A 16 -0.41 3.31 -10.16
C MET A 16 -0.27 2.27 -9.05
N LEU A 17 0.81 2.33 -8.24
CA LEU A 17 0.95 1.43 -7.09
C LEU A 17 -0.18 1.61 -6.08
N CYS A 18 -0.60 2.86 -5.83
CA CYS A 18 -1.70 3.18 -4.94
C CYS A 18 -3.02 2.57 -5.43
N ASP A 19 -3.35 2.75 -6.72
CA ASP A 19 -4.56 2.21 -7.33
C ASP A 19 -4.59 0.68 -7.26
N GLU A 20 -3.49 0.02 -7.64
CA GLU A 20 -3.39 -1.44 -7.60
C GLU A 20 -3.52 -1.98 -6.17
N VAL A 21 -2.84 -1.36 -5.19
CA VAL A 21 -2.95 -1.75 -3.78
C VAL A 21 -4.39 -1.61 -3.29
N GLN A 22 -5.09 -0.53 -3.64
CA GLN A 22 -6.48 -0.32 -3.27
C GLN A 22 -7.40 -1.39 -3.86
N ILE A 23 -7.25 -1.70 -5.16
CA ILE A 23 -8.04 -2.72 -5.86
C ILE A 23 -7.80 -4.11 -5.25
N LEU A 24 -6.54 -4.48 -5.02
CA LEU A 24 -6.18 -5.78 -4.48
C LEU A 24 -6.65 -5.96 -3.03
N LEU A 25 -6.57 -4.91 -2.20
CA LEU A 25 -7.11 -4.95 -0.84
C LEU A 25 -8.64 -5.07 -0.84
N GLN A 26 -9.32 -4.35 -1.74
CA GLN A 26 -10.77 -4.43 -1.89
C GLN A 26 -11.21 -5.84 -2.28
N LYS A 27 -10.46 -6.52 -3.16
CA LYS A 27 -10.68 -7.94 -3.51
C LYS A 27 -10.62 -8.87 -2.30
N GLN A 28 -9.83 -8.54 -1.28
CA GLN A 28 -9.73 -9.31 -0.02
C GLN A 28 -10.79 -8.90 1.02
N GLY A 29 -11.71 -7.99 0.68
CA GLY A 29 -12.74 -7.46 1.58
C GLY A 29 -12.23 -6.39 2.56
N ILE A 30 -11.13 -5.72 2.21
CA ILE A 30 -10.57 -4.61 2.97
C ILE A 30 -10.70 -3.33 2.16
N MET A 31 -11.31 -2.32 2.76
CA MET A 31 -11.44 -1.01 2.13
C MET A 31 -10.19 -0.18 2.44
N ALA A 32 -9.41 0.16 1.41
CA ALA A 32 -8.31 1.10 1.53
C ALA A 32 -8.79 2.51 1.14
N ILE A 33 -8.63 3.46 2.05
CA ILE A 33 -9.03 4.86 1.86
C ILE A 33 -7.78 5.71 1.92
N GLU A 34 -7.57 6.57 0.92
CA GLU A 34 -6.51 7.57 0.97
C GLU A 34 -6.80 8.58 2.08
N THR A 35 -5.87 8.67 3.04
CA THR A 35 -5.95 9.62 4.16
C THR A 35 -5.10 10.85 3.92
N GLU A 36 -3.96 10.69 3.27
CA GLU A 36 -3.05 11.78 2.95
C GLU A 36 -2.38 11.53 1.61
N SER A 37 -2.30 12.57 0.78
CA SER A 37 -1.48 12.60 -0.43
C SER A 37 -0.76 13.94 -0.48
N GLN A 38 0.57 13.90 -0.44
CA GLN A 38 1.42 15.09 -0.34
C GLN A 38 2.60 14.97 -1.30
N THR A 39 2.99 16.10 -1.89
CA THR A 39 4.20 16.21 -2.71
C THR A 39 5.11 17.26 -2.08
N TYR A 40 6.36 16.87 -1.79
CA TYR A 40 7.37 17.72 -1.19
C TYR A 40 8.44 18.07 -2.22
N GLY A 41 8.85 19.33 -2.25
CA GLY A 41 10.08 19.73 -2.94
C GLY A 41 11.30 19.33 -2.11
N LEU A 42 12.32 18.79 -2.76
CA LEU A 42 13.60 18.47 -2.17
C LEU A 42 14.60 19.60 -2.38
N PRO A 43 15.63 19.73 -1.52
CA PRO A 43 16.71 20.71 -1.72
C PRO A 43 17.47 20.56 -3.05
N SER A 44 17.40 19.39 -3.70
CA SER A 44 17.98 19.16 -5.02
C SER A 44 17.22 19.85 -6.16
N GLY A 45 16.00 20.35 -5.91
CA GLY A 45 15.08 20.84 -6.92
C GLY A 45 14.10 19.77 -7.44
N ASP A 46 14.28 18.50 -7.06
CA ASP A 46 13.36 17.41 -7.39
C ASP A 46 12.13 17.38 -6.46
N THR A 47 11.17 16.51 -6.76
CA THR A 47 9.99 16.27 -5.91
C THR A 47 9.94 14.85 -5.38
N GLN A 48 9.33 14.69 -4.21
CA GLN A 48 9.04 13.41 -3.57
C GLN A 48 7.54 13.34 -3.26
N SER A 49 6.88 12.25 -3.66
CA SER A 49 5.47 12.03 -3.36
C SER A 49 5.31 11.09 -2.17
N ARG A 50 4.33 11.36 -1.31
CA ARG A 50 3.95 10.54 -0.17
C ARG A 50 2.44 10.35 -0.18
N THR A 51 2.01 9.10 -0.21
CA THR A 51 0.60 8.71 -0.08
C THR A 51 0.44 7.78 1.10
N MET A 52 -0.59 8.01 1.91
CA MET A 52 -0.96 7.16 3.03
C MET A 52 -2.39 6.66 2.84
N LEU A 53 -2.55 5.34 2.95
CA LEU A 53 -3.84 4.66 2.89
C LEU A 53 -4.17 4.08 4.27
N ALA A 54 -5.37 4.32 4.77
CA ALA A 54 -5.91 3.61 5.91
C ALA A 54 -6.71 2.39 5.44
N LEU A 55 -6.41 1.22 5.99
CA LEU A 55 -7.10 -0.02 5.70
C LEU A 55 -8.20 -0.22 6.75
N LYS A 56 -9.45 -0.37 6.29
CA LYS A 56 -10.60 -0.62 7.15
C LYS A 56 -11.30 -1.92 6.77
N THR A 57 -11.82 -2.63 7.75
CA THR A 57 -12.66 -3.82 7.49
C THR A 57 -13.95 -3.40 6.82
N GLN A 58 -14.39 -4.16 5.81
CA GLN A 58 -15.69 -3.94 5.17
C GLN A 58 -16.81 -4.40 6.13
N ALA A 59 -17.66 -3.47 6.57
CA ALA A 59 -18.80 -3.71 7.43
C ALA A 59 -20.04 -2.99 6.90
N GLU A 60 -21.25 -3.51 7.18
CA GLU A 60 -22.52 -2.91 6.73
C GLU A 60 -22.76 -1.52 7.31
N GLN A 61 -22.24 -1.25 8.52
CA GLN A 61 -22.30 0.06 9.14
C GLN A 61 -20.90 0.64 9.29
N GLU A 62 -20.76 1.93 9.00
CA GLU A 62 -19.50 2.67 9.14
C GLU A 62 -18.94 2.63 10.58
N LYS A 63 -19.82 2.52 11.57
CA LYS A 63 -19.46 2.42 13.00
C LYS A 63 -18.76 1.10 13.37
N ASP A 64 -18.97 0.05 12.59
CA ASP A 64 -18.37 -1.27 12.79
C ASP A 64 -17.08 -1.44 11.96
N GLN A 65 -16.73 -0.47 11.13
CA GLN A 65 -15.48 -0.47 10.39
C GLN A 65 -14.32 -0.23 11.36
N LYS A 66 -13.46 -1.24 11.51
CA LYS A 66 -12.25 -1.13 12.30
C LYS A 66 -11.06 -0.87 11.39
N GLU A 67 -10.21 0.06 11.78
CA GLU A 67 -8.91 0.23 11.14
C GLU A 67 -8.09 -1.03 11.42
N CYS A 68 -7.74 -1.73 10.35
CA CYS A 68 -6.97 -2.97 10.40
C CYS A 68 -5.52 -2.77 9.97
N GLY A 69 -5.16 -1.61 9.43
CA GLY A 69 -3.79 -1.36 9.00
C GLY A 69 -3.60 -0.02 8.28
N ARG A 70 -2.37 0.20 7.83
CA ARG A 70 -1.97 1.37 7.03
C ARG A 70 -1.02 0.97 5.92
N ALA A 71 -1.17 1.55 4.73
CA ALA A 71 -0.17 1.50 3.68
C ALA A 71 0.47 2.88 3.52
N HIS A 72 1.80 2.89 3.37
CA HIS A 72 2.59 4.06 3.09
C HIS A 72 3.30 3.84 1.76
N ILE A 73 3.04 4.72 0.80
CA ILE A 73 3.66 4.71 -0.51
C ILE A 73 4.50 5.97 -0.65
N LEU A 74 5.78 5.79 -0.99
CA LEU A 74 6.73 6.87 -1.18
C LEU A 74 7.33 6.79 -2.58
N GLY A 75 7.11 7.83 -3.38
CA GLY A 75 7.73 7.98 -4.70
C GLY A 75 8.99 8.83 -4.60
N SER A 76 10.12 8.28 -5.02
CA SER A 76 11.42 8.96 -5.06
C SER A 76 11.70 9.55 -6.44
N PRO A 77 12.46 10.66 -6.51
CA PRO A 77 12.84 11.27 -7.79
C PRO A 77 13.79 10.40 -8.61
N LEU A 78 14.43 9.40 -7.99
CA LEU A 78 15.30 8.44 -8.67
C LEU A 78 14.51 7.35 -9.43
N GLY A 79 13.18 7.50 -9.50
CA GLY A 79 12.28 6.53 -10.13
C GLY A 79 12.04 5.29 -9.28
N GLU A 80 12.30 5.37 -7.97
CA GLU A 80 11.98 4.29 -7.02
C GLU A 80 10.65 4.58 -6.35
N THR A 81 9.81 3.56 -6.21
CA THR A 81 8.56 3.65 -5.45
C THR A 81 8.59 2.60 -4.35
N LYS A 82 8.51 3.05 -3.10
CA LYS A 82 8.56 2.19 -1.91
C LYS A 82 7.18 2.05 -1.32
N MET A 83 6.83 0.84 -0.91
CA MET A 83 5.61 0.55 -0.19
C MET A 83 5.94 -0.11 1.14
N LEU A 84 5.30 0.38 2.18
CA LEU A 84 5.22 -0.24 3.49
C LEU A 84 3.75 -0.49 3.80
N LEU A 85 3.39 -1.73 4.12
CA LEU A 85 2.05 -2.09 4.53
C LEU A 85 2.11 -2.72 5.91
N ASP A 86 1.46 -2.08 6.88
CA ASP A 86 1.36 -2.52 8.26
C ASP A 86 -0.08 -2.96 8.51
N VAL A 87 -0.29 -4.20 8.96
CA VAL A 87 -1.64 -4.74 9.17
C VAL A 87 -1.71 -5.52 10.49
N ASP A 88 -2.83 -5.39 11.19
CA ASP A 88 -3.17 -6.20 12.35
C ASP A 88 -3.73 -7.55 11.90
N GLU A 89 -2.99 -8.62 12.22
CA GLU A 89 -3.33 -10.01 11.89
C GLU A 89 -4.69 -10.44 12.47
N THR A 90 -5.13 -9.82 13.57
CA THR A 90 -6.42 -10.15 14.20
C THR A 90 -7.61 -9.72 13.34
N LEU A 91 -7.42 -8.70 12.51
CA LEU A 91 -8.44 -8.14 11.62
C LEU A 91 -8.18 -8.50 10.15
N PHE A 92 -6.94 -8.83 9.80
CA PHE A 92 -6.56 -9.27 8.46
C PHE A 92 -5.78 -10.59 8.52
N PRO A 93 -6.48 -11.73 8.33
CA PRO A 93 -5.86 -13.05 8.41
C PRO A 93 -4.69 -13.23 7.44
N GLN A 94 -3.69 -13.99 7.87
CA GLN A 94 -2.48 -14.28 7.09
C GLN A 94 -2.78 -14.87 5.70
N GLU A 95 -3.85 -15.66 5.55
CA GLU A 95 -4.27 -16.22 4.26
C GLU A 95 -4.61 -15.12 3.24
N LYS A 96 -5.42 -14.13 3.64
CA LYS A 96 -5.78 -12.98 2.80
C LYS A 96 -4.58 -12.10 2.50
N LEU A 97 -3.70 -11.92 3.48
CA LEU A 97 -2.45 -11.19 3.32
C LEU A 97 -1.51 -11.88 2.32
N SER A 98 -1.46 -13.21 2.34
CA SER A 98 -0.66 -14.01 1.41
C SER A 98 -1.25 -13.97 -0.01
N ALA A 99 -2.58 -14.05 -0.13
CA ALA A 99 -3.27 -13.89 -1.41
C ALA A 99 -3.02 -12.49 -2.02
N PHE A 100 -3.11 -11.42 -1.20
CA PHE A 100 -2.77 -10.06 -1.60
C PHE A 100 -1.33 -9.96 -2.11
N GLN A 101 -0.37 -10.52 -1.37
CA GLN A 101 1.05 -10.49 -1.78
C GLN A 101 1.28 -11.25 -3.09
N ASN A 102 0.65 -12.41 -3.28
CA ASN A 102 0.77 -13.18 -4.53
C ASN A 102 0.20 -12.41 -5.73
N ASP A 103 -0.96 -11.77 -5.58
CA ASP A 103 -1.54 -10.94 -6.64
C ASP A 103 -0.63 -9.73 -6.96
N LEU A 104 -0.10 -9.07 -5.92
CA LEU A 104 0.80 -7.93 -6.07
C LEU A 104 2.10 -8.33 -6.78
N ASP A 105 2.69 -9.47 -6.42
CA ASP A 105 3.91 -10.01 -7.03
C ASP A 105 3.67 -10.45 -8.47
N PHE A 106 2.47 -10.94 -8.80
CA PHE A 106 2.13 -11.27 -10.18
C PHE A 106 2.03 -10.03 -11.07
N ILE A 107 1.39 -8.96 -10.58
CA ILE A 107 1.15 -7.73 -11.36
C ILE A 107 2.40 -6.86 -11.44
N LEU A 108 3.09 -6.66 -10.31
CA LEU A 108 4.16 -5.68 -10.15
C LEU A 108 5.55 -6.32 -9.97
N GLY A 109 5.64 -7.65 -9.93
CA GLY A 109 6.90 -8.36 -9.68
C GLY A 109 7.99 -8.07 -10.72
N SER A 110 7.63 -7.68 -11.94
CA SER A 110 8.59 -7.23 -12.97
C SER A 110 9.28 -5.90 -12.61
N HIS A 111 8.62 -5.07 -11.81
CA HIS A 111 9.12 -3.79 -11.33
C HIS A 111 9.81 -3.90 -9.97
N GLU A 112 9.61 -5.01 -9.24
CA GLU A 112 10.14 -5.20 -7.90
C GLU A 112 11.67 -5.36 -7.91
N ILE A 113 12.34 -4.57 -7.07
CA ILE A 113 13.77 -4.73 -6.80
C ILE A 113 13.91 -5.72 -5.65
N LYS A 114 14.30 -6.96 -5.96
CA LYS A 114 14.66 -7.97 -4.97
C LYS A 114 16.12 -7.73 -4.56
N TRP A 115 16.33 -7.31 -3.32
CA TRP A 115 17.65 -7.17 -2.72
C TRP A 115 18.07 -8.49 -2.07
#